data_AF-A0A7W0WPU2-F1
#
_entry.id   AF-A0A7W0WPU2-F1
#
_cell.length_a   1.000
_cell.length_b   1.000
_cell.length_c   1.000
_cell.angle_alpha   90.00
_cell.angle_beta   90.00
_cell.angle_gamma   90.00
#
_symmetry.space_group_name_H-M   'P 1'
#
loop_
_entity.id
_entity.type
_entity.pdbx_description
1 polymer ?
#
loop_
_entity_poly.entity_id
_entity_poly.type
_entity_poly.pdbx_seq_one_letter_code
_entity_poly.pdbx_strand_id
1 'polypeptide(L)'
;MKLFTLLVLLLTTVNASAAPPTDAELQTCIGEASGTLPVFSQLKRGMKPADVAAIYPGADKLDKYNFAKVKAKDCAGAKTFELHYQKDRKTDEILLYNATIEFDKALTRDEDFYKRLTTLLVGKYGPVKDEDIAKKILTWGTKEGVVQLSALSKKHPFKLKAPLVR
;
A
#
# COMPACT_ATOMS: atom_id res chain seq x y z
N MET A 1 -13.39 62.15 -0.71
CA MET A 1 -12.52 61.09 -0.16
C MET A 1 -13.38 60.11 0.61
N LYS A 2 -13.64 58.91 0.06
CA LYS A 2 -14.25 57.80 0.80
C LYS A 2 -13.28 56.62 0.74
N LEU A 3 -12.91 56.14 1.92
CA LEU A 3 -11.96 55.06 2.16
C LEU A 3 -12.38 53.78 1.42
N PHE A 4 -11.42 53.18 0.69
CA PHE A 4 -11.48 51.79 0.27
C PHE A 4 -11.09 50.90 1.45
N THR A 5 -12.03 50.12 1.97
CA THR A 5 -11.71 49.04 2.92
C THR A 5 -11.35 47.79 2.12
N LEU A 6 -10.06 47.49 2.00
CA LEU A 6 -9.55 46.26 1.42
C LEU A 6 -9.62 45.14 2.47
N LEU A 7 -10.58 44.24 2.34
CA LEU A 7 -10.67 43.03 3.15
C LEU A 7 -9.70 41.98 2.58
N VAL A 8 -8.54 41.80 3.22
CA VAL A 8 -7.59 40.74 2.88
C VAL A 8 -8.07 39.44 3.52
N LEU A 9 -8.67 38.54 2.73
CA LEU A 9 -8.96 37.17 3.16
C LEU A 9 -7.64 36.37 3.20
N LEU A 10 -7.06 36.16 4.37
CA LEU A 10 -6.05 35.12 4.56
C LEU A 10 -6.76 33.76 4.49
N LEU A 11 -6.67 33.07 3.35
CA LEU A 11 -6.95 31.63 3.29
C LEU A 11 -5.82 30.89 4.00
N THR A 12 -6.03 30.55 5.26
CA THR A 12 -5.26 29.50 5.93
C THR A 12 -5.74 28.16 5.39
N THR A 13 -5.02 27.57 4.45
CA THR A 13 -5.21 26.16 4.10
C THR A 13 -4.75 25.33 5.28
N VAL A 14 -5.68 25.02 6.19
CA VAL A 14 -5.48 23.98 7.19
C VAL A 14 -5.30 22.69 6.39
N ASN A 15 -4.08 22.17 6.30
CA ASN A 15 -3.85 20.81 5.83
C ASN A 15 -4.53 19.90 6.86
N ALA A 16 -5.82 19.63 6.66
CA ALA A 16 -6.55 18.63 7.41
C ALA A 16 -5.80 17.31 7.18
N SER A 17 -5.09 16.85 8.22
CA SER A 17 -4.62 15.47 8.25
C SER A 17 -5.87 14.61 8.14
N ALA A 18 -6.00 13.89 7.02
CA ALA A 18 -7.10 12.95 6.85
C ALA A 18 -7.14 12.03 8.07
N ALA A 19 -8.34 11.85 8.64
CA ALA A 19 -8.52 10.97 9.77
C ALA A 19 -8.01 9.55 9.41
N PRO A 20 -7.44 8.82 10.38
CA PRO A 20 -7.01 7.45 10.14
C PRO A 20 -8.21 6.59 9.69
N PRO A 21 -8.00 5.66 8.74
CA PRO A 21 -9.06 4.79 8.25
C PRO A 21 -9.77 4.00 9.36
N THR A 22 -11.07 3.78 9.15
CA THR A 22 -11.87 2.84 9.94
C THR A 22 -11.56 1.38 9.57
N ASP A 23 -11.96 0.43 10.42
CA ASP A 23 -11.77 -0.99 10.15
C ASP A 23 -12.47 -1.43 8.86
N ALA A 24 -13.70 -0.96 8.63
CA ALA A 24 -14.46 -1.25 7.42
C ALA A 24 -13.75 -0.74 6.15
N GLU A 25 -13.15 0.45 6.21
CA GLU A 25 -12.40 1.03 5.09
C GLU A 25 -11.06 0.32 4.83
N LEU A 26 -10.43 -0.24 5.86
CA LEU A 26 -9.25 -1.09 5.69
C LEU A 26 -9.62 -2.47 5.16
N GLN A 27 -10.78 -2.99 5.56
CA GLN A 27 -11.28 -4.30 5.15
C GLN A 27 -11.55 -4.36 3.64
N THR A 28 -11.95 -3.27 3.00
CA THR A 28 -12.10 -3.23 1.53
C THR A 28 -10.78 -3.51 0.81
N CYS A 29 -9.66 -3.08 1.42
CA CYS A 29 -8.32 -3.27 0.88
C CYS A 29 -7.72 -4.63 1.24
N ILE A 30 -7.95 -5.09 2.47
CA ILE A 30 -7.31 -6.28 3.05
C ILE A 30 -8.13 -7.55 2.76
N GLY A 31 -9.46 -7.47 2.83
CA GLY A 31 -10.39 -8.57 2.66
C GLY A 31 -10.48 -9.54 3.84
N GLU A 32 -11.54 -10.33 3.88
CA GLU A 32 -11.98 -11.06 5.08
C GLU A 32 -11.27 -12.40 5.32
N ALA A 33 -10.84 -13.08 4.26
CA ALA A 33 -10.25 -14.42 4.35
C ALA A 33 -9.03 -14.57 3.45
N SER A 34 -8.23 -15.61 3.70
CA SER A 34 -6.94 -15.94 3.07
C SER A 34 -6.78 -15.58 1.58
N GLY A 35 -5.54 -15.39 1.14
CA GLY A 35 -5.18 -15.20 -0.26
C GLY A 35 -4.77 -13.76 -0.59
N THR A 36 -4.79 -13.44 -1.89
CA THR A 36 -4.39 -12.14 -2.41
C THR A 36 -5.29 -11.02 -1.90
N LEU A 37 -4.70 -9.84 -1.70
CA LEU A 37 -5.43 -8.65 -1.31
C LEU A 37 -6.45 -8.27 -2.41
N PRO A 38 -7.72 -7.95 -2.08
CA PRO A 38 -8.74 -7.58 -3.07
C PRO A 38 -8.30 -6.49 -4.06
N VAL A 39 -7.54 -5.50 -3.60
CA VAL A 39 -6.98 -4.44 -4.46
C VAL A 39 -6.05 -4.99 -5.53
N PHE A 40 -5.41 -6.13 -5.31
CA PHE A 40 -4.56 -6.78 -6.31
C PHE A 40 -5.21 -8.00 -6.98
N SER A 41 -6.53 -8.17 -6.84
CA SER A 41 -7.26 -9.34 -7.38
C SER A 41 -7.16 -9.49 -8.91
N GLN A 42 -7.03 -8.38 -9.64
CA GLN A 42 -6.87 -8.39 -11.10
C GLN A 42 -5.41 -8.62 -11.54
N LEU A 43 -4.47 -8.58 -10.61
CA LEU A 43 -3.04 -8.75 -10.89
C LEU A 43 -2.62 -10.20 -10.74
N LYS A 44 -1.81 -10.66 -11.69
CA LYS A 44 -1.17 -11.96 -11.65
C LYS A 44 0.32 -11.82 -11.84
N ARG A 45 1.06 -12.74 -11.24
CA ARG A 45 2.49 -12.86 -11.52
C ARG A 45 2.67 -13.19 -13.01
N GLY A 46 3.67 -12.60 -13.65
CA GLY A 46 3.93 -12.82 -15.07
C GLY A 46 3.26 -11.82 -16.01
N MET A 47 2.43 -10.89 -15.52
CA MET A 47 1.86 -9.85 -16.37
C MET A 47 2.93 -8.87 -16.88
N LYS A 48 2.80 -8.42 -18.13
CA LYS A 48 3.68 -7.39 -18.70
C LYS A 48 3.29 -6.01 -18.17
N PRO A 49 4.23 -5.05 -18.06
CA PRO A 49 3.92 -3.71 -17.55
C PRO A 49 2.76 -3.02 -18.27
N ALA A 50 2.63 -3.21 -19.59
CA ALA A 50 1.51 -2.68 -20.37
C ALA A 50 0.15 -3.24 -19.95
N ASP A 51 0.07 -4.56 -19.68
CA ASP A 51 -1.16 -5.21 -19.22
C ASP A 51 -1.54 -4.72 -17.82
N VAL A 52 -0.54 -4.54 -16.96
CA VAL A 52 -0.73 -4.00 -15.62
C VAL A 52 -1.17 -2.53 -15.70
N ALA A 53 -0.66 -1.76 -16.66
CA ALA A 53 -1.03 -0.35 -16.85
C ALA A 53 -2.48 -0.15 -17.30
N ALA A 54 -3.08 -1.16 -17.96
CA ALA A 54 -4.51 -1.15 -18.27
C ALA A 54 -5.38 -1.22 -17.00
N ILE A 55 -4.88 -1.84 -15.92
CA ILE A 55 -5.55 -1.92 -14.62
C ILE A 55 -5.16 -0.72 -13.74
N TYR A 56 -3.87 -0.39 -13.72
CA TYR A 56 -3.24 0.64 -12.91
C TYR A 56 -2.46 1.63 -13.79
N PRO A 57 -3.10 2.71 -14.26
CA PRO A 57 -2.45 3.69 -15.13
C PRO A 57 -1.12 4.19 -14.58
N GLY A 58 -0.06 4.09 -15.40
CA GLY A 58 1.32 4.43 -15.02
C GLY A 58 2.15 3.26 -14.49
N ALA A 59 1.60 2.05 -14.40
CA ALA A 59 2.33 0.85 -14.00
C ALA A 59 3.42 0.41 -15.00
N ASP A 60 3.40 0.96 -16.21
CA ASP A 60 4.39 0.80 -17.28
C ASP A 60 5.59 1.76 -17.15
N LYS A 61 5.48 2.79 -16.31
CA LYS A 61 6.54 3.77 -16.06
C LYS A 61 7.53 3.25 -15.03
N LEU A 62 8.34 2.30 -15.45
CA LEU A 62 9.33 1.66 -14.59
C LEU A 62 10.50 2.59 -14.27
N ASP A 63 10.97 2.54 -13.03
CA ASP A 63 12.26 3.11 -12.65
C ASP A 63 13.44 2.20 -13.06
N LYS A 64 14.66 2.64 -12.79
CA LYS A 64 15.89 1.89 -13.09
C LYS A 64 16.03 0.54 -12.35
N TYR A 65 15.17 0.28 -11.37
CA TYR A 65 15.13 -0.96 -10.58
C TYR A 65 13.90 -1.82 -10.92
N ASN A 66 13.18 -1.49 -11.99
CA ASN A 66 11.96 -2.16 -12.43
C ASN A 66 10.82 -2.09 -11.39
N PHE A 67 10.69 -0.93 -10.73
CA PHE A 67 9.51 -0.61 -9.93
C PHE A 67 8.63 0.41 -10.64
N ALA A 68 7.31 0.27 -10.50
CA ALA A 68 6.37 1.35 -10.82
C ALA A 68 5.61 1.77 -9.57
N LYS A 69 5.49 3.08 -9.35
CA LYS A 69 4.62 3.63 -8.29
C LYS A 69 3.41 4.28 -8.91
N VAL A 70 2.24 3.77 -8.56
CA VAL A 70 0.95 4.31 -8.98
C VAL A 70 0.17 4.81 -7.77
N LYS A 71 -0.73 5.77 -7.99
CA LYS A 71 -1.61 6.25 -6.92
C LYS A 71 -2.47 5.07 -6.43
N ALA A 72 -2.53 4.88 -5.12
CA ALA A 72 -3.41 3.88 -4.55
C ALA A 72 -4.87 4.24 -4.83
N LYS A 73 -5.67 3.22 -5.13
CA LYS A 73 -7.12 3.34 -5.35
C LYS A 73 -7.80 2.27 -4.51
N ASP A 74 -9.00 2.55 -4.00
CA ASP A 74 -9.84 1.60 -3.28
C ASP A 74 -9.13 0.93 -2.08
N CYS A 75 -8.21 1.69 -1.45
CA CYS A 75 -7.49 1.27 -0.25
C CYS A 75 -7.29 2.47 0.68
N ALA A 76 -8.09 2.55 1.74
CA ALA A 76 -8.01 3.68 2.66
C ALA A 76 -6.67 3.71 3.41
N GLY A 77 -6.12 4.91 3.59
CA GLY A 77 -4.81 5.13 4.19
C GLY A 77 -3.64 4.76 3.28
N ALA A 78 -3.86 4.10 2.14
CA ALA A 78 -2.80 3.87 1.15
C ALA A 78 -2.49 5.14 0.36
N LYS A 79 -1.20 5.40 0.14
CA LYS A 79 -0.72 6.50 -0.70
C LYS A 79 -0.42 6.02 -2.11
N THR A 80 0.35 4.95 -2.23
CA THR A 80 0.76 4.37 -3.52
C THR A 80 0.73 2.86 -3.48
N PHE A 81 0.53 2.27 -4.66
CA PHE A 81 0.91 0.88 -4.91
C PHE A 81 2.27 0.86 -5.61
N GLU A 82 3.21 0.11 -5.05
CA GLU A 82 4.54 -0.13 -5.61
C GLU A 82 4.50 -1.52 -6.26
N LEU A 83 4.62 -1.56 -7.58
CA LEU A 83 4.56 -2.76 -8.41
C LEU A 83 5.99 -3.18 -8.74
N HIS A 84 6.36 -4.40 -8.38
CA HIS A 84 7.72 -4.90 -8.54
C HIS A 84 7.79 -5.87 -9.71
N TYR A 85 8.60 -5.53 -10.70
CA TYR A 85 8.84 -6.35 -11.86
C TYR A 85 10.22 -7.01 -11.77
N GLN A 86 10.34 -8.18 -12.36
CA GLN A 86 11.59 -8.91 -12.47
C GLN A 86 11.81 -9.35 -13.90
N LYS A 87 13.08 -9.34 -14.33
CA LYS A 87 13.45 -9.91 -15.61
C LYS A 87 13.36 -11.44 -15.51
N ASP A 88 12.53 -12.04 -16.34
CA ASP A 88 12.46 -13.48 -16.49
C ASP A 88 13.76 -14.00 -17.10
N ARG A 89 14.36 -15.02 -16.48
CA ARG A 89 15.69 -15.51 -16.86
C ARG A 89 15.70 -16.31 -18.16
N LYS A 90 14.55 -16.73 -18.67
CA LYS A 90 14.44 -17.58 -19.87
C LYS A 90 14.09 -16.76 -21.10
N THR A 91 13.26 -15.73 -20.93
CA THR A 91 12.69 -14.93 -22.01
C THR A 91 13.26 -13.52 -22.08
N ASP A 92 14.03 -13.11 -21.07
CA ASP A 92 14.52 -11.75 -20.88
C ASP A 92 13.41 -10.68 -20.73
N GLU A 93 12.15 -11.09 -20.63
CA GLU A 93 11.00 -10.19 -20.46
C GLU A 93 10.94 -9.61 -19.02
N ILE A 94 10.51 -8.36 -18.89
CA ILE A 94 10.23 -7.75 -17.59
C ILE A 94 8.78 -8.05 -17.21
N LEU A 95 8.57 -8.84 -16.15
CA LEU A 95 7.27 -9.34 -15.75
C LEU A 95 6.95 -9.04 -14.29
N LEU A 96 5.67 -8.80 -13.98
CA LEU A 96 5.20 -8.50 -12.64
C LEU A 96 5.49 -9.67 -11.69
N TYR A 97 6.09 -9.38 -10.53
CA TYR A 97 6.50 -10.37 -9.55
C TYR A 97 5.72 -10.28 -8.24
N ASN A 98 5.55 -9.07 -7.70
CA ASN A 98 4.73 -8.81 -6.53
C ASN A 98 4.23 -7.35 -6.51
N ALA A 99 3.35 -7.06 -5.54
CA ALA A 99 2.83 -5.71 -5.31
C ALA A 99 2.92 -5.36 -3.82
N THR A 100 3.12 -4.08 -3.55
CA THR A 100 3.24 -3.53 -2.20
C THR A 100 2.29 -2.34 -2.04
N ILE A 101 1.53 -2.32 -0.95
CA ILE A 101 0.79 -1.13 -0.52
C ILE A 101 1.73 -0.29 0.32
N GLU A 102 1.93 0.97 -0.07
CA GLU A 102 2.62 1.97 0.73
C GLU A 102 1.57 2.89 1.37
N PHE A 103 1.42 2.81 2.69
CA PHE A 103 0.49 3.65 3.45
C PHE A 103 1.00 5.10 3.55
N ASP A 104 0.11 6.05 3.82
CA ASP A 104 0.52 7.45 4.04
C ASP A 104 1.47 7.52 5.24
N LYS A 105 2.61 8.20 5.06
CA LYS A 105 3.64 8.34 6.11
C LYS A 105 3.08 9.01 7.37
N ALA A 106 2.02 9.82 7.25
CA ALA A 106 1.37 10.45 8.40
C ALA A 106 0.81 9.40 9.37
N LEU A 107 0.41 8.23 8.85
CA LEU A 107 -0.15 7.12 9.63
C LEU A 107 0.93 6.24 10.29
N THR A 108 2.21 6.36 9.91
CA THR A 108 3.29 5.53 10.48
C THR A 108 3.41 5.65 12.00
N ARG A 109 3.07 6.82 12.55
CA ARG A 109 3.15 7.13 13.98
C ARG A 109 1.82 6.96 14.70
N ASP A 110 0.77 6.62 13.97
CA ASP A 110 -0.54 6.36 14.51
C ASP A 110 -0.59 4.90 14.99
N GLU A 111 -0.49 4.72 16.31
CA GLU A 111 -0.52 3.39 16.91
C GLU A 111 -1.91 2.74 16.83
N ASP A 112 -2.98 3.53 16.75
CA ASP A 112 -4.33 3.00 16.56
C ASP A 112 -4.49 2.44 15.14
N PHE A 113 -4.00 3.17 14.14
CA PHE A 113 -3.91 2.67 12.77
C PHE A 113 -3.10 1.38 12.70
N TYR A 114 -1.91 1.36 13.32
CA TYR A 114 -1.06 0.17 13.34
C TYR A 114 -1.75 -1.03 14.01
N LYS A 115 -2.42 -0.80 15.14
CA LYS A 115 -3.16 -1.84 15.87
C LYS A 115 -4.29 -2.40 15.01
N ARG A 116 -5.12 -1.55 14.40
CA ARG A 116 -6.21 -1.97 13.49
C ARG A 116 -5.69 -2.77 12.32
N LEU A 117 -4.69 -2.24 11.61
CA LEU A 117 -4.06 -2.92 10.48
C LEU A 117 -3.51 -4.31 10.88
N THR A 118 -2.82 -4.38 12.03
CA THR A 118 -2.28 -5.62 12.57
C THR A 118 -3.39 -6.61 12.93
N THR A 119 -4.45 -6.18 13.60
CA THR A 119 -5.60 -7.02 13.96
C THR A 119 -6.27 -7.62 12.73
N LEU A 120 -6.49 -6.82 11.68
CA LEU A 120 -7.07 -7.30 10.43
C LEU A 120 -6.18 -8.32 9.73
N LEU A 121 -4.87 -8.05 9.65
CA LEU A 121 -3.92 -8.98 9.03
C LEU A 121 -3.75 -10.28 9.82
N VAL A 122 -3.76 -10.22 11.15
CA VAL A 122 -3.77 -11.41 12.02
C VAL A 122 -5.08 -12.20 11.85
N GLY A 123 -6.22 -11.53 11.73
CA GLY A 123 -7.49 -12.18 11.43
C GLY A 123 -7.47 -12.92 10.09
N LYS A 124 -6.84 -12.32 9.07
CA LYS A 124 -6.78 -12.88 7.71
C LYS A 124 -5.74 -13.99 7.54
N TYR A 125 -4.54 -13.81 8.09
CA TYR A 125 -3.37 -14.66 7.83
C TYR A 125 -2.93 -15.50 9.04
N GLY A 126 -3.53 -15.29 10.20
CA GLY A 126 -3.21 -16.00 11.43
C GLY A 126 -2.29 -15.23 12.37
N PRO A 127 -2.06 -15.77 13.58
CA PRO A 127 -1.29 -15.11 14.62
C PRO A 127 0.20 -14.95 14.24
N VAL A 128 0.81 -13.90 14.78
CA VAL A 128 2.26 -13.65 14.72
C VAL A 128 2.82 -13.53 16.13
N LYS A 129 4.15 -13.50 16.27
CA LYS A 129 4.80 -13.36 17.57
C LYS A 129 4.68 -11.91 18.07
N ASP A 130 4.51 -11.73 19.38
CA ASP A 130 4.47 -10.40 20.00
C ASP A 130 5.73 -9.57 19.71
N GLU A 131 6.89 -10.24 19.62
CA GLU A 131 8.15 -9.60 19.25
C GLU A 131 8.10 -8.97 17.84
N ASP A 132 7.44 -9.64 16.89
CA ASP A 132 7.28 -9.15 15.50
C ASP A 132 6.32 -7.96 15.45
N ILE A 133 5.28 -7.97 16.30
CA ILE A 133 4.36 -6.83 16.49
C ILE A 133 5.12 -5.65 17.10
N ALA A 134 5.95 -5.86 18.13
CA ALA A 134 6.73 -4.80 18.75
C ALA A 134 7.76 -4.19 17.78
N LYS A 135 8.38 -5.02 16.94
CA LYS A 135 9.33 -4.59 15.90
C LYS A 135 8.64 -3.98 14.67
N LYS A 136 7.32 -4.12 14.54
CA LYS A 136 6.54 -3.71 13.36
C LYS A 136 7.06 -4.37 12.08
N ILE A 137 7.42 -5.65 12.17
CA ILE A 137 7.85 -6.50 11.05
C ILE A 137 7.10 -7.82 11.16
N LEU A 138 5.92 -7.90 10.55
CA LEU A 138 5.05 -9.06 10.60
C LEU A 138 5.16 -9.82 9.29
N THR A 139 5.34 -11.13 9.35
CA THR A 139 5.56 -11.97 8.17
C THR A 139 4.67 -13.21 8.23
N TRP A 140 3.97 -13.49 7.12
CA TRP A 140 3.14 -14.68 6.96
C TRP A 140 3.53 -15.45 5.71
N GLY A 141 3.62 -16.78 5.83
CA GLY A 141 3.69 -17.69 4.71
C GLY A 141 2.29 -18.03 4.20
N THR A 142 2.06 -17.81 2.91
CA THR A 142 0.80 -18.16 2.21
C THR A 142 1.10 -19.11 1.06
N LYS A 143 0.07 -19.69 0.44
CA LYS A 143 0.24 -20.56 -0.74
C LYS A 143 0.85 -19.80 -1.92
N GLU A 144 0.55 -18.51 -2.03
CA GLU A 144 0.98 -17.63 -3.11
C GLU A 144 2.39 -17.05 -2.86
N GLY A 145 2.85 -17.02 -1.61
CA GLY A 145 4.16 -16.55 -1.21
C GLY A 145 4.19 -15.88 0.16
N VAL A 146 5.08 -14.92 0.35
CA VAL A 146 5.23 -14.21 1.63
C VAL A 146 4.45 -12.91 1.63
N VAL A 147 3.57 -12.74 2.62
CA VAL A 147 2.96 -11.46 2.98
C VAL A 147 3.80 -10.83 4.09
N GLN A 148 4.10 -9.55 3.98
CA GLN A 148 4.89 -8.85 5.00
C GLN A 148 4.39 -7.44 5.23
N LEU A 149 4.04 -7.12 6.48
CA LEU A 149 3.85 -5.74 6.94
C LEU A 149 5.14 -5.27 7.60
N SER A 150 5.67 -4.12 7.17
CA SER A 150 6.87 -3.56 7.79
C SER A 150 6.86 -2.03 7.84
N ALA A 151 7.47 -1.45 8.87
CA ALA A 151 7.91 -0.07 8.89
C ALA A 151 9.40 -0.02 9.26
N LEU A 152 10.26 0.23 8.28
CA LEU A 152 11.73 0.21 8.48
C LEU A 152 12.22 1.27 9.48
N SER A 153 11.43 2.32 9.72
CA SER A 153 11.62 3.28 10.81
C SER A 153 10.36 4.13 11.01
N LYS A 154 10.32 4.93 12.10
CA LYS A 154 9.28 5.96 12.31
C LYS A 154 9.21 7.05 11.23
N LYS A 155 10.15 7.06 10.28
CA LYS A 155 10.21 7.99 9.14
C LYS A 155 9.73 7.34 7.83
N HIS A 156 9.59 6.02 7.78
CA HIS A 156 9.14 5.30 6.59
C HIS A 156 7.67 4.92 6.70
N PRO A 157 6.91 4.97 5.59
CA PRO A 157 5.55 4.48 5.56
C PRO A 157 5.49 3.00 5.93
N PHE A 158 4.38 2.57 6.51
CA PHE A 158 4.07 1.15 6.54
C PHE A 158 4.00 0.63 5.10
N LYS A 159 4.64 -0.51 4.87
CA LYS A 159 4.61 -1.24 3.60
C LYS A 159 4.01 -2.62 3.83
N LEU A 160 2.90 -2.91 3.16
CA LEU A 160 2.30 -4.24 3.12
C LEU A 160 2.59 -4.86 1.75
N LYS A 161 3.59 -5.74 1.72
CA LYS A 161 3.93 -6.54 0.55
C LYS A 161 3.00 -7.74 0.49
N ALA A 162 2.42 -8.00 -0.68
CA ALA A 162 1.57 -9.16 -0.92
C ALA A 162 2.04 -9.95 -2.14
N PRO A 163 2.03 -11.29 -2.07
CA PRO A 163 2.23 -12.12 -3.24
C PRO A 163 1.02 -12.01 -4.18
N LEU A 164 1.28 -12.20 -5.47
CA LEU A 164 0.24 -12.29 -6.49
C LEU A 164 0.00 -13.76 -6.82
N VAL A 165 -1.24 -14.07 -7.20
CA VAL A 165 -1.56 -15.39 -7.75
C VAL A 165 -0.70 -15.66 -8.99
N ARG A 166 -0.32 -16.92 -9.19
CA ARG A 166 0.41 -17.36 -10.38
C ARG A 166 -0.50 -17.45 -11.60
#